data_AF-A0A7S3MNY0-F1
#
_entry.id   AF-A0A7S3MNY0-F1
#
_cell.length_a   1.000
_cell.length_b   1.000
_cell.length_c   1.000
_cell.angle_alpha   90.00
_cell.angle_beta   90.00
_cell.angle_gamma   90.00
#
_symmetry.space_group_name_H-M   'P 1'
#
loop_
_entity.id
_entity.type
_entity.pdbx_description
1 polymer ?
#
loop_
_entity_poly.entity_id
_entity_poly.type
_entity_poly.pdbx_seq_one_letter_code
_entity_poly.pdbx_strand_id
1 'polypeptide(L)'
;AGDIAKSRSVSFSAQSAAGSAQAGCSVTLIGQLSDCAALPEDLLKKMVKRTGLTAEHLVSRSWVKLEPEHVHVVDRLSATEAWVGTEDFAAAEPNPLAEDLGEVMQKLNVEFRHDLARLAAMLTDTNESETAGSQILSVDPLGFDLA
;
A
#
# COMPACT_ATOMS: atom_id res chain seq x y z
N ALA A 1 -24.96 20.53 2.16
CA ALA A 1 -23.89 20.27 1.18
C ALA A 1 -22.56 20.49 1.89
N GLY A 2 -21.79 19.42 2.09
CA GLY A 2 -20.54 19.45 2.87
C GLY A 2 -19.38 20.14 2.14
N ASP A 3 -18.26 20.33 2.83
CA ASP A 3 -17.13 21.17 2.39
C ASP A 3 -16.48 20.78 1.05
N ILE A 4 -16.68 19.53 0.59
CA ILE A 4 -16.30 19.06 -0.76
C ILE A 4 -16.94 19.92 -1.87
N ALA A 5 -18.12 20.50 -1.62
CA ALA A 5 -18.80 21.36 -2.60
C ALA A 5 -18.24 22.79 -2.67
N LYS A 6 -17.39 23.21 -1.71
CA LYS A 6 -16.91 24.61 -1.60
C LYS A 6 -15.50 24.81 -2.11
N SER A 7 -14.65 23.78 -2.04
CA SER A 7 -13.28 23.79 -2.54
C SER A 7 -13.06 22.54 -3.38
N ARG A 8 -12.57 22.72 -4.61
CA ARG A 8 -12.11 21.60 -5.43
C ARG A 8 -10.72 21.12 -5.03
N SER A 9 -9.93 21.95 -4.35
CA SER A 9 -8.65 21.53 -3.80
C SER A 9 -8.87 20.75 -2.50
N VAL A 10 -8.34 19.53 -2.46
CA VAL A 10 -8.45 18.61 -1.32
C VAL A 10 -7.15 17.85 -1.10
N SER A 11 -7.01 17.29 0.09
CA SER A 11 -5.98 16.31 0.43
C SER A 11 -6.62 15.00 0.85
N PHE A 12 -6.11 13.88 0.35
CA PHE A 12 -6.46 12.53 0.77
C PHE A 12 -5.23 11.87 1.41
N SER A 13 -5.38 11.31 2.61
CA SER A 13 -4.31 10.55 3.26
C SER A 13 -4.78 9.11 3.49
N ALA A 14 -3.94 8.16 3.10
CA ALA A 14 -4.08 6.76 3.42
C ALA A 14 -2.88 6.29 4.22
N GLN A 15 -3.13 5.50 5.26
CA GLN A 15 -2.11 4.94 6.13
C GLN A 15 -2.33 3.44 6.23
N SER A 16 -1.23 2.69 6.24
CA SER A 16 -1.28 1.26 6.51
C SER A 16 -1.82 1.00 7.92
N ALA A 17 -2.62 -0.05 8.07
CA ALA A 17 -3.14 -0.45 9.37
C ALA A 17 -2.00 -0.74 10.37
N ALA A 18 -2.21 -0.38 11.64
CA ALA A 18 -1.28 -0.71 12.70
C ALA A 18 -1.10 -2.24 12.80
N GLY A 19 0.15 -2.70 12.86
CA GLY A 19 0.49 -4.12 12.92
C GLY A 19 0.43 -4.87 11.58
N SER A 20 0.19 -4.18 10.46
CA SER A 20 0.40 -4.79 9.13
C SER A 20 1.88 -4.83 8.77
N ALA A 21 2.22 -5.62 7.74
CA ALA A 21 3.57 -5.65 7.16
C ALA A 21 4.08 -4.27 6.73
N GLN A 22 3.18 -3.35 6.40
CA GLN A 22 3.50 -1.98 5.96
C GLN A 22 3.22 -0.95 7.05
N ALA A 23 3.17 -1.35 8.33
CA ALA A 23 2.87 -0.45 9.42
C ALA A 23 3.87 0.71 9.47
N GLY A 24 3.36 1.95 9.40
CA GLY A 24 4.17 3.16 9.35
C GLY A 24 4.37 3.73 7.95
N CYS A 25 3.94 3.04 6.89
CA CYS A 25 3.86 3.60 5.55
C CYS A 25 2.57 4.44 5.38
N SER A 26 2.67 5.55 4.66
CA SER A 26 1.53 6.39 4.32
C SER A 26 1.72 7.12 3.00
N VAL A 27 0.61 7.47 2.37
CA VAL A 27 0.57 8.33 1.19
C VAL A 27 -0.41 9.48 1.43
N THR A 28 -0.01 10.68 1.02
CA THR A 28 -0.88 11.84 0.97
C THR A 28 -0.93 12.38 -0.46
N LEU A 29 -2.12 12.45 -1.01
CA LEU A 29 -2.42 12.99 -2.32
C LEU A 29 -3.04 14.38 -2.14
N ILE A 30 -2.49 15.40 -2.80
CA ILE A 30 -3.03 16.76 -2.80
C ILE A 30 -3.35 17.12 -4.24
N GLY A 31 -4.53 17.66 -4.50
CA GLY A 31 -4.90 18.07 -5.85
C GLY A 31 -6.36 18.48 -5.95
N GLN A 32 -6.91 18.35 -7.16
CA GLN A 32 -8.26 18.79 -7.47
C GLN A 32 -9.23 17.63 -7.57
N LEU A 33 -10.48 17.87 -7.14
CA LEU A 33 -11.59 16.97 -7.44
C LEU A 33 -12.16 17.24 -8.83
N SER A 34 -12.35 16.17 -9.60
CA SER A 34 -13.11 16.15 -10.84
C SER A 34 -14.33 15.24 -10.70
N ASP A 35 -15.43 15.62 -11.36
CA ASP A 35 -16.64 14.82 -11.36
C ASP A 35 -16.42 13.53 -12.17
N CYS A 36 -16.83 12.40 -11.63
CA CYS A 36 -16.72 11.10 -12.29
C CYS A 36 -18.12 10.60 -12.65
N ALA A 37 -18.48 10.71 -13.93
CA ALA A 37 -19.81 10.37 -14.41
C ALA A 37 -20.15 8.88 -14.21
N ALA A 38 -19.16 7.99 -14.34
CA ALA A 38 -19.29 6.56 -14.08
C ALA A 38 -17.93 5.94 -13.73
N LEU A 39 -17.94 4.93 -12.87
CA LEU A 39 -16.76 4.11 -12.60
C LEU A 39 -16.42 3.24 -13.81
N PRO A 40 -15.14 3.17 -14.24
CA PRO A 40 -14.69 2.15 -15.18
C PRO A 40 -15.03 0.74 -14.66
N GLU A 41 -15.34 -0.20 -15.56
CA GLU A 41 -15.80 -1.54 -15.20
C GLU A 41 -14.81 -2.28 -14.29
N ASP A 42 -13.50 -2.16 -14.57
CA ASP A 42 -12.45 -2.78 -13.76
C ASP A 42 -12.38 -2.20 -12.35
N LEU A 43 -12.62 -0.90 -12.21
CA LEU A 43 -12.66 -0.25 -10.91
C LEU A 43 -13.91 -0.68 -10.14
N LEU A 44 -15.06 -0.79 -10.81
CA LEU A 44 -16.30 -1.28 -10.21
C LEU A 44 -16.13 -2.69 -9.62
N LYS A 45 -15.50 -3.62 -10.36
CA LYS A 45 -15.18 -4.97 -9.87
C LYS A 45 -14.30 -4.94 -8.62
N LYS A 46 -13.25 -4.11 -8.61
CA LYS A 46 -12.37 -3.93 -7.45
C LYS A 46 -13.13 -3.34 -6.25
N MET A 47 -14.03 -2.39 -6.48
CA MET A 47 -14.82 -1.78 -5.42
C MET A 47 -15.82 -2.75 -4.81
N VAL A 48 -16.51 -3.57 -5.61
CA VAL A 48 -17.38 -4.65 -5.11
C VAL A 48 -16.60 -5.58 -4.17
N LYS A 49 -15.40 -6.02 -4.59
CA LYS A 49 -14.53 -6.88 -3.77
C LYS A 49 -14.12 -6.21 -2.46
N ARG A 50 -13.78 -4.92 -2.49
CA ARG A 50 -13.28 -4.18 -1.30
C ARG A 50 -14.37 -3.73 -0.34
N THR A 51 -15.54 -3.35 -0.82
CA THR A 51 -16.61 -2.80 0.02
C THR A 51 -17.69 -3.82 0.39
N GLY A 52 -17.75 -4.96 -0.30
CA GLY A 52 -18.81 -5.96 -0.15
C GLY A 52 -20.18 -5.49 -0.64
N LEU A 53 -20.25 -4.36 -1.35
CA LEU A 53 -21.49 -3.82 -1.92
C LEU A 53 -21.74 -4.42 -3.29
N THR A 54 -23.02 -4.51 -3.68
CA THR A 54 -23.38 -4.91 -5.05
C THR A 54 -23.02 -3.83 -6.06
N ALA A 55 -22.79 -4.22 -7.31
CA ALA A 55 -22.51 -3.28 -8.40
C ALA A 55 -23.61 -2.22 -8.55
N GLU A 56 -24.88 -2.60 -8.41
CA GLU A 56 -26.05 -1.70 -8.47
C GLU A 56 -25.99 -0.60 -7.40
N HIS A 57 -25.58 -0.94 -6.18
CA HIS A 57 -25.40 0.04 -5.09
C HIS A 57 -24.22 0.98 -5.32
N LEU A 58 -23.21 0.57 -6.09
CA LEU A 58 -22.06 1.42 -6.41
C LEU A 58 -22.36 2.34 -7.59
N VAL A 59 -23.05 1.85 -8.62
CA VAL A 59 -23.44 2.64 -9.81
C VAL A 59 -24.45 3.75 -9.45
N SER A 60 -25.30 3.53 -8.45
CA SER A 60 -26.27 4.53 -7.97
C SER A 60 -25.66 5.66 -7.14
N ARG A 61 -24.35 5.62 -6.84
CA ARG A 61 -23.66 6.66 -6.06
C ARG A 61 -23.02 7.72 -6.96
N SER A 62 -22.90 8.93 -6.42
CA SER A 62 -22.09 9.99 -7.02
C SER A 62 -20.61 9.72 -6.75
N TRP A 63 -19.81 9.76 -7.82
CA TRP A 63 -18.38 9.54 -7.76
C TRP A 63 -17.63 10.84 -8.05
N VAL A 64 -16.57 11.06 -7.30
CA VAL A 64 -15.58 12.11 -7.56
C VAL A 64 -14.22 11.45 -7.68
N LYS A 65 -13.40 11.97 -8.56
CA LYS A 65 -12.01 11.55 -8.75
C LYS A 65 -11.11 12.63 -8.18
N LEU A 66 -10.13 12.23 -7.37
CA LEU A 66 -9.01 13.10 -7.02
C LEU A 66 -7.97 12.99 -8.13
N GLU A 67 -7.61 14.12 -8.73
CA GLU A 67 -6.49 14.27 -9.66
C GLU A 67 -5.30 14.83 -8.87
N PRO A 68 -4.32 13.99 -8.49
CA PRO A 68 -3.19 14.44 -7.69
C PRO A 68 -2.33 15.44 -8.47
N GLU A 69 -2.01 16.56 -7.84
CA GLU A 69 -1.02 17.55 -8.27
C GLU A 69 0.29 17.39 -7.48
N HIS A 70 0.20 16.88 -6.25
CA HIS A 70 1.34 16.52 -5.43
C HIS A 70 1.09 15.19 -4.71
N VAL A 71 2.13 14.37 -4.63
CA VAL A 71 2.12 13.08 -3.94
C VAL A 71 3.23 13.06 -2.90
N HIS A 72 2.88 12.88 -1.64
CA HIS A 72 3.82 12.71 -0.55
C HIS A 72 3.77 11.27 -0.06
N VAL A 73 4.93 10.62 -0.01
CA VAL A 73 5.08 9.23 0.45
C VAL A 73 5.98 9.21 1.66
N VAL A 74 5.52 8.51 2.69
CA VAL A 74 6.33 8.15 3.86
C VAL A 74 6.40 6.64 3.91
N ASP A 75 7.62 6.10 3.88
CA ASP A 75 7.91 4.70 4.10
C ASP A 75 8.91 4.56 5.25
N ARG A 76 8.39 4.19 6.42
CA ARG A 76 9.21 4.01 7.61
C ARG A 76 10.07 2.75 7.58
N LEU A 77 9.76 1.78 6.72
CA LEU A 77 10.54 0.54 6.62
C LEU A 77 11.88 0.81 5.94
N SER A 78 11.85 1.57 4.85
CA SER A 78 13.05 1.98 4.13
C SER A 78 13.63 3.33 4.59
N ALA A 79 13.07 3.91 5.66
CA ALA A 79 13.40 5.26 6.15
C ALA A 79 13.33 6.36 5.06
N THR A 80 12.34 6.24 4.19
CA THR A 80 12.13 7.14 3.04
C THR A 80 10.97 8.10 3.33
N GLU A 81 11.19 9.39 3.11
CA GLU A 81 10.15 10.41 3.08
C GLU A 81 10.40 11.32 1.88
N ALA A 82 9.46 11.38 0.94
CA ALA A 82 9.68 12.06 -0.33
C ALA A 82 8.39 12.61 -0.96
N TRP A 83 8.57 13.68 -1.72
CA TRP A 83 7.60 14.14 -2.70
C TRP A 83 7.88 13.43 -4.03
N VAL A 84 6.85 12.79 -4.59
CA VAL A 84 6.92 12.02 -5.84
C VAL A 84 6.21 12.81 -6.94
N GLY A 85 6.80 12.81 -8.14
CA GLY A 85 6.18 13.39 -9.33
C GLY A 85 4.85 12.70 -9.64
N THR A 86 3.87 13.45 -10.12
CA THR A 86 2.54 12.86 -10.42
C THR A 86 2.61 11.94 -11.62
N GLU A 87 3.49 12.21 -12.59
CA GLU A 87 3.83 11.31 -13.68
C GLU A 87 4.43 9.98 -13.19
N ASP A 88 5.37 10.04 -12.25
CA ASP A 88 6.02 8.85 -11.68
C ASP A 88 5.01 8.02 -10.89
N PHE A 89 4.18 8.69 -10.08
CA PHE A 89 3.11 8.03 -9.34
C PHE A 89 2.08 7.37 -10.26
N ALA A 90 1.72 8.01 -11.37
CA ALA A 90 0.74 7.47 -12.32
C ALA A 90 1.32 6.32 -13.17
N ALA A 91 2.63 6.33 -13.45
CA ALA A 91 3.32 5.29 -14.20
C ALA A 91 3.74 4.09 -13.33
N ALA A 92 3.81 4.26 -12.01
CA ALA A 92 4.19 3.20 -11.09
C ALA A 92 3.18 2.04 -11.09
N GLU A 93 3.70 0.81 -11.17
CA GLU A 93 2.89 -0.38 -11.02
C GLU A 93 2.78 -0.78 -9.54
N PRO A 94 1.57 -1.10 -9.05
CA PRO A 94 1.42 -1.58 -7.69
C PRO A 94 2.09 -2.94 -7.52
N ASN A 95 2.66 -3.20 -6.35
CA ASN A 95 3.21 -4.51 -6.00
C ASN A 95 2.15 -5.60 -6.22
N PRO A 96 2.40 -6.62 -7.07
CA PRO A 96 1.43 -7.65 -7.41
C PRO A 96 1.02 -8.50 -6.19
N LEU A 97 1.84 -8.55 -5.14
CA LEU A 97 1.57 -9.27 -3.90
C LEU A 97 0.83 -8.42 -2.86
N ALA A 98 0.51 -7.16 -3.13
CA ALA A 98 -0.01 -6.23 -2.12
C ALA A 98 -1.30 -6.70 -1.42
N GLU A 99 -2.16 -7.45 -2.11
CA GLU A 99 -3.41 -7.97 -1.51
C GLU A 99 -3.15 -9.14 -0.56
N ASP A 100 -2.16 -9.98 -0.85
CA ASP A 100 -1.84 -11.19 -0.09
C ASP A 100 -0.66 -11.00 0.88
N LEU A 101 -0.03 -9.81 0.86
CA LEU A 101 1.20 -9.52 1.59
C LEU A 101 1.08 -9.83 3.08
N GLY A 102 -0.07 -9.52 3.71
CA GLY A 102 -0.29 -9.83 5.12
C GLY A 102 -0.18 -11.33 5.44
N GLU A 103 -0.77 -12.19 4.60
CA GLU A 103 -0.72 -13.64 4.76
C GLU A 103 0.67 -14.20 4.47
N VAL A 104 1.31 -13.72 3.40
CA VAL A 104 2.68 -14.09 3.03
C VAL A 104 3.65 -13.77 4.17
N MET A 105 3.56 -12.56 4.72
CA MET A 105 4.42 -12.09 5.80
C MET A 105 4.19 -12.88 7.09
N GLN A 106 2.94 -13.20 7.41
CA GLN A 106 2.63 -14.05 8.55
C GLN A 106 3.25 -15.44 8.39
N LYS A 107 3.10 -16.07 7.22
CA LYS A 107 3.70 -17.38 6.94
C LYS A 107 5.23 -17.34 7.09
N LEU A 108 5.90 -16.37 6.47
CA LEU A 108 7.35 -16.24 6.53
C LEU A 108 7.86 -16.02 7.96
N ASN A 109 7.23 -15.09 8.71
CA ASN A 109 7.70 -14.71 10.04
C ASN A 109 7.30 -15.67 11.17
N VAL A 110 6.26 -16.49 10.97
CA VAL A 110 5.78 -17.41 12.01
C VAL A 110 6.10 -18.86 11.67
N GLU A 111 5.69 -19.32 10.48
CA GLU A 111 5.79 -20.73 10.09
C GLU A 111 7.21 -21.08 9.63
N PHE A 112 7.86 -20.17 8.87
CA PHE A 112 9.19 -20.39 8.29
C PHE A 112 10.32 -19.66 9.04
N ARG A 113 10.11 -19.28 10.29
CA ARG A 113 11.08 -18.49 11.08
C ARG A 113 12.48 -19.11 11.17
N HIS A 114 12.58 -20.44 11.17
CA HIS A 114 13.88 -21.12 11.27
C HIS A 114 14.63 -21.06 9.93
N ASP A 115 13.93 -21.26 8.82
CA ASP A 115 14.51 -21.10 7.49
C ASP A 115 14.91 -19.64 7.24
N LEU A 116 14.13 -18.70 7.78
CA LEU A 116 14.47 -17.28 7.75
C LEU A 116 15.78 -16.96 8.49
N ALA A 117 15.95 -17.48 9.71
CA ALA A 117 17.20 -17.29 10.47
C ALA A 117 18.41 -17.90 9.74
N ARG A 118 18.23 -19.07 9.12
CA ARG A 118 19.24 -19.73 8.28
C ARG A 118 19.62 -18.89 7.06
N LEU A 119 18.62 -18.35 6.38
CA LEU A 119 18.80 -17.48 5.22
C LEU A 119 19.53 -16.19 5.61
N ALA A 120 19.12 -15.55 6.70
CA ALA A 120 19.77 -14.36 7.23
C ALA A 120 21.25 -14.65 7.55
N ALA A 121 21.54 -15.72 8.30
CA ALA A 121 22.90 -16.11 8.65
C ALA A 121 23.79 -16.33 7.42
N MET A 122 23.24 -16.97 6.38
CA MET A 122 23.94 -17.19 5.12
C MET A 122 24.22 -15.87 4.36
N LEU A 123 23.27 -14.94 4.36
CA LEU A 123 23.39 -13.66 3.67
C LEU A 123 24.33 -12.68 4.39
N THR A 124 24.38 -12.73 5.72
CA THR A 124 25.22 -11.86 6.55
C THR A 124 26.57 -12.46 6.92
N ASP A 125 26.85 -13.70 6.49
CA ASP A 125 28.05 -14.47 6.87
C ASP A 125 28.24 -14.58 8.40
N THR A 126 27.14 -14.82 9.10
CA THR A 126 27.07 -14.96 10.57
C THR A 126 26.51 -16.33 10.97
N ASN A 127 26.42 -16.60 12.27
CA ASN A 127 25.80 -17.83 12.76
C ASN A 127 24.28 -17.68 12.95
N GLU A 128 23.56 -18.81 12.94
CA GLU A 128 22.09 -18.83 13.10
C GLU A 128 21.62 -18.31 14.48
N SER A 129 22.46 -18.42 15.51
CA SER A 129 22.10 -17.91 16.84
C SER A 129 22.04 -16.38 16.89
N GLU A 130 22.85 -15.69 16.07
CA GLU A 130 22.86 -14.23 15.94
C GLU A 130 21.66 -13.72 15.12
N THR A 131 21.08 -14.56 14.26
CA THR A 131 19.94 -14.21 13.38
C THR A 131 18.62 -14.87 13.79
N ALA A 132 18.56 -15.48 14.98
CA ALA A 132 17.36 -16.18 15.46
C ALA A 132 16.12 -15.27 15.62
N GLY A 133 16.34 -13.96 15.73
CA GLY A 133 15.30 -12.94 15.83
C GLY A 133 14.91 -12.29 14.50
N SER A 134 15.49 -12.73 13.37
CA SER A 134 15.27 -12.07 12.09
C SER A 134 13.81 -12.13 11.65
N GLN A 135 13.36 -11.06 11.01
CA GLN A 135 12.00 -10.92 10.51
C GLN A 135 12.01 -10.30 9.12
N ILE A 136 11.16 -10.78 8.23
CA ILE A 136 10.84 -10.08 6.99
C ILE A 136 10.03 -8.84 7.36
N LEU A 137 10.42 -7.69 6.82
CA LEU A 137 9.72 -6.41 6.95
C LEU A 137 8.88 -6.07 5.71
N SER A 138 9.38 -6.40 4.52
CA SER A 138 8.71 -6.13 3.26
C SER A 138 8.99 -7.26 2.24
N VAL A 139 8.11 -7.42 1.25
CA VAL A 139 8.32 -8.30 0.09
C VAL A 139 7.80 -7.60 -1.14
N ASP A 140 8.60 -7.59 -2.20
CA ASP A 140 8.26 -7.07 -3.52
C ASP A 140 8.81 -8.00 -4.63
N PRO A 141 8.60 -7.68 -5.92
CA PRO A 141 9.12 -8.49 -7.01
C PRO A 141 10.66 -8.56 -7.10
N LEU A 142 11.38 -7.64 -6.46
CA LEU A 142 12.84 -7.58 -6.47
C LEU A 142 13.45 -8.38 -5.31
N GLY A 143 12.72 -8.53 -4.20
CA GLY A 143 13.15 -9.32 -3.07
C GLY A 143 12.37 -9.04 -1.80
N PHE A 144 13.07 -9.03 -0.68
CA PHE A 144 12.51 -8.80 0.64
C PHE A 144 13.52 -8.09 1.53
N ASP A 145 13.01 -7.34 2.51
CA ASP A 145 13.82 -6.69 3.53
C ASP A 145 13.83 -7.53 4.81
N LEU A 146 15.01 -7.68 5.42
CA LEU A 146 15.22 -8.36 6.71
C LEU A 146 15.56 -7.35 7.81
N ALA A 147 14.99 -7.54 8.99
CA ALA A 147 15.42 -6.95 10.26
C ALA A 147 16.21 -7.95 11.12
#